data_AF-A0A2A8PN66-F1
#
_entry.id   AF-A0A2A8PN66-F1
#
_cell.length_a   1.000
_cell.length_b   1.000
_cell.length_c   1.000
_cell.angle_alpha   90.00
_cell.angle_beta   90.00
_cell.angle_gamma   90.00
#
_symmetry.space_group_name_H-M   'P 1'
#
loop_
_entity.id
_entity.type
_entity.pdbx_description
1 polymer ?
#
loop_
_entity_poly.entity_id
_entity_poly.type
_entity_poly.pdbx_seq_one_letter_code
_entity_poly.pdbx_strand_id
1 'polypeptide(L)'
;YKGMGVIMMTQLINNLYKKPFTQLLKERIFEPLNFKETAWRTIEIDELVKVITDPSRDAILPINHSTSGLEGNLFVSTREFAYWGYLHLK
;
A
#
# COMPACT_ATOMS: atom_id res chain seq x y z
N TYR A 1 -8.18 -1.62 -14.95
CA TYR A 1 -7.46 -2.89 -15.14
C TYR A 1 -8.03 -3.91 -14.17
N LYS A 2 -8.58 -5.05 -14.64
CA LYS A 2 -9.14 -6.09 -13.76
C LYS A 2 -8.00 -7.03 -13.33
N GLY A 3 -7.45 -6.78 -12.16
CA GLY A 3 -6.21 -7.38 -11.63
C GLY A 3 -6.28 -8.86 -11.27
N MET A 4 -6.82 -9.73 -12.12
CA MET A 4 -6.84 -11.18 -11.87
C MET A 4 -5.45 -11.75 -11.62
N GLY A 5 -4.43 -11.28 -12.34
CA GLY A 5 -3.04 -11.66 -12.09
C GLY A 5 -2.55 -11.27 -10.69
N VAL A 6 -2.91 -10.06 -10.22
CA VAL A 6 -2.56 -9.58 -8.88
C VAL A 6 -3.26 -10.41 -7.79
N ILE A 7 -4.53 -10.76 -8.01
CA ILE A 7 -5.29 -11.62 -7.10
C ILE A 7 -4.65 -13.01 -7.02
N MET A 8 -4.33 -13.62 -8.16
CA MET A 8 -3.71 -14.95 -8.21
C MET A 8 -2.34 -14.97 -7.51
N MET A 9 -1.50 -13.95 -7.76
CA MET A 9 -0.20 -13.83 -7.09
C MET A 9 -0.37 -13.65 -5.57
N THR A 10 -1.33 -12.83 -5.14
CA THR A 10 -1.64 -12.62 -3.72
C THR A 10 -2.05 -13.93 -3.04
N GLN A 11 -2.93 -14.69 -3.68
CA GLN A 11 -3.37 -16.00 -3.18
C GLN A 11 -2.21 -17.00 -3.12
N LEU A 12 -1.36 -17.06 -4.15
CA LEU A 12 -0.20 -17.93 -4.19
C LEU A 12 0.78 -17.61 -3.04
N ILE A 13 1.12 -16.33 -2.86
CA ILE A 13 1.99 -15.89 -1.77
C ILE A 13 1.40 -16.27 -0.41
N ASN A 14 0.10 -16.01 -0.21
CA ASN A 14 -0.57 -16.40 1.03
C ASN A 14 -0.55 -17.92 1.26
N ASN A 15 -0.72 -18.73 0.20
CA ASN A 15 -0.69 -20.18 0.30
C ASN A 15 0.70 -20.73 0.62
N LEU A 16 1.76 -20.13 0.07
CA LEU A 16 3.15 -20.55 0.27
C LEU A 16 3.68 -20.13 1.64
N TYR A 17 3.46 -18.87 2.03
CA TYR A 17 4.06 -18.30 3.23
C TYR A 17 3.12 -18.27 4.45
N LYS A 18 1.85 -18.67 4.27
CA LYS A 18 0.79 -18.63 5.29
C LYS A 18 0.62 -17.24 5.94
N LYS A 19 0.96 -16.20 5.18
CA LYS A 19 0.90 -14.79 5.58
C LYS A 19 0.50 -13.93 4.36
N PRO A 20 -0.24 -12.82 4.56
CA PRO A 20 -0.53 -11.88 3.49
C PRO A 20 0.76 -11.30 2.89
N PHE A 21 0.76 -11.01 1.58
CA PHE A 21 1.92 -10.40 0.93
C PHE A 21 2.27 -9.03 1.53
N THR A 22 1.28 -8.29 2.03
CA THR A 22 1.47 -7.01 2.71
C THR A 22 2.29 -7.13 3.98
N GLN A 23 2.08 -8.22 4.74
CA GLN A 23 2.92 -8.55 5.89
C GLN A 23 4.35 -8.90 5.46
N LEU A 24 4.51 -9.69 4.39
CA LEU A 24 5.84 -10.02 3.87
C LEU A 24 6.60 -8.78 3.37
N LEU A 25 5.93 -7.86 2.69
CA LEU A 25 6.53 -6.59 2.26
C LEU A 25 6.96 -5.75 3.47
N LYS A 26 6.12 -5.70 4.50
CA LYS A 26 6.50 -5.02 5.74
C LYS A 26 7.75 -5.63 6.37
N GLU A 27 7.74 -6.94 6.61
CA GLU A 27 8.83 -7.68 7.28
C GLU A 27 10.14 -7.66 6.47
N ARG A 28 10.06 -7.75 5.14
CA ARG A 28 11.25 -7.96 4.28
C ARG A 28 11.77 -6.71 3.61
N ILE A 29 10.94 -5.67 3.46
CA ILE A 29 11.29 -4.45 2.74
C ILE A 29 11.16 -3.24 3.67
N PHE A 30 9.95 -2.97 4.20
CA PHE A 30 9.69 -1.71 4.89
C PHE A 30 10.49 -1.61 6.19
N GLU A 31 10.48 -2.65 7.01
CA GLU A 31 11.22 -2.67 8.27
C GLU A 31 12.75 -2.62 8.04
N PRO A 32 13.36 -3.46 7.15
CA PRO A 32 14.79 -3.36 6.86
C PRO A 32 15.25 -2.03 6.27
N LEU A 33 14.40 -1.36 5.49
CA LEU A 33 14.68 -0.03 4.92
C LEU A 33 14.25 1.12 5.84
N ASN A 34 13.73 0.82 7.03
CA ASN A 34 13.24 1.80 7.99
C ASN A 34 12.19 2.75 7.40
N PHE A 35 11.29 2.22 6.56
CA PHE A 35 10.10 2.93 6.09
C PHE A 35 9.09 3.02 7.24
N LYS A 36 8.71 4.25 7.59
CA LYS A 36 7.80 4.59 8.68
C LYS A 36 6.47 5.17 8.18
N GLU A 37 6.46 5.71 6.96
CA GLU A 37 5.33 6.44 6.40
C GLU A 37 4.58 5.63 5.31
N THR A 38 5.09 4.45 4.96
CA THR A 38 4.49 3.53 3.98
C THR A 38 3.71 2.41 4.67
N ALA A 39 2.39 2.38 4.48
CA ALA A 39 1.53 1.32 5.00
C ALA A 39 0.14 1.31 4.34
N TRP A 40 -0.50 0.14 4.36
CA TRP A 40 -1.94 0.02 4.12
C TRP A 40 -2.72 0.57 5.33
N ARG A 41 -3.64 1.52 5.10
CA ARG A 41 -4.40 2.19 6.17
C ARG A 41 -5.89 1.86 6.09
N THR A 42 -6.47 1.56 7.25
CA THR A 42 -7.91 1.31 7.43
C THR A 42 -8.56 2.34 8.35
N ILE A 43 -7.77 3.27 8.89
CA ILE A 43 -8.18 4.36 9.77
C ILE A 43 -7.58 5.67 9.26
N GLU A 44 -8.32 6.77 9.41
CA GLU A 44 -7.83 8.12 9.14
C GLU A 44 -6.83 8.52 10.24
N ILE A 45 -5.73 9.15 9.82
CA ILE A 45 -4.74 9.80 10.69
C ILE A 45 -4.38 11.15 10.05
N ASP A 46 -3.92 12.10 10.87
CA ASP A 46 -3.74 13.51 10.47
C ASP A 46 -2.77 13.69 9.29
N GLU A 47 -1.82 12.77 9.11
CA GLU A 47 -0.81 12.84 8.05
C GLU A 47 -1.31 12.35 6.69
N LEU A 48 -2.52 11.78 6.59
CA LEU A 48 -3.05 11.29 5.31
C LEU A 48 -3.68 12.43 4.49
N VAL A 49 -3.35 12.44 3.20
CA VAL A 49 -3.87 13.44 2.27
C VAL A 49 -5.12 12.91 1.57
N LYS A 50 -6.18 13.73 1.56
CA LYS A 50 -7.42 13.42 0.85
C LYS A 50 -7.26 13.63 -0.66
N VAL A 51 -7.88 12.75 -1.43
CA VAL A 51 -7.91 12.78 -2.89
C VAL A 51 -9.14 13.58 -3.34
N ILE A 52 -8.91 14.61 -4.16
CA ILE A 52 -9.97 15.35 -4.83
C ILE A 52 -10.25 14.65 -6.15
N THR A 53 -11.41 14.01 -6.27
CA THR A 53 -11.86 13.34 -7.51
C THR A 53 -12.77 14.24 -8.35
N ASP A 54 -13.47 15.17 -7.69
CA ASP A 54 -14.37 16.16 -8.27
C ASP A 54 -14.22 17.46 -7.46
N PRO A 55 -13.79 18.59 -8.07
CA PRO A 55 -13.62 19.86 -7.37
C PRO A 55 -14.91 20.43 -6.74
N SER A 56 -16.08 19.94 -7.15
CA SER A 56 -17.37 20.34 -6.59
C SER A 56 -17.81 19.52 -5.36
N ARG A 57 -17.02 18.52 -4.97
CA ARG A 57 -17.30 17.63 -3.84
C ARG A 57 -16.17 17.68 -2.81
N ASP A 58 -16.50 17.25 -1.60
CA ASP A 58 -15.49 17.08 -0.56
C ASP A 58 -14.44 16.05 -0.97
N ALA A 59 -13.19 16.34 -0.62
CA ALA A 59 -12.08 15.43 -0.85
C ALA A 59 -12.29 14.13 -0.07
N ILE A 60 -11.99 13.00 -0.71
CA ILE A 60 -12.20 11.66 -0.13
C ILE A 60 -10.88 11.10 0.38
N LEU A 61 -10.93 10.36 1.49
CA LEU A 61 -9.78 9.56 1.91
C LEU A 61 -9.99 8.11 1.45
N PRO A 62 -9.12 7.53 0.60
CA PRO A 62 -9.26 6.16 0.12
C PRO A 62 -8.82 5.13 1.17
N ILE A 63 -9.24 5.31 2.43
CA ILE A 63 -9.16 4.25 3.44
C ILE A 63 -10.19 3.17 3.09
N ASN A 64 -9.77 1.92 3.13
CA ASN A 64 -10.63 0.77 2.87
C ASN A 64 -10.64 -0.15 4.09
N HIS A 65 -11.37 -1.26 4.03
CA HIS A 65 -11.65 -2.10 5.20
C HIS A 65 -10.52 -3.07 5.55
N SER A 66 -9.56 -3.30 4.64
CA SER A 66 -8.58 -4.36 4.76
C SER A 66 -7.15 -3.87 4.51
N THR A 67 -6.19 -4.44 5.25
CA THR A 67 -4.75 -4.30 4.96
C THR A 67 -4.22 -5.44 4.08
N SER A 68 -5.11 -6.17 3.39
CA SER A 68 -4.75 -7.31 2.52
C SER A 68 -3.99 -6.90 1.25
N GLY A 69 -4.04 -5.62 0.89
CA GLY A 69 -3.40 -5.07 -0.30
C GLY A 69 -4.12 -5.35 -1.61
N LEU A 70 -5.33 -5.90 -1.55
CA LEU A 70 -6.25 -6.00 -2.70
C LEU A 70 -7.06 -4.72 -2.92
N GLU A 71 -7.02 -3.81 -1.95
CA GLU A 71 -7.72 -2.53 -1.95
C GLU A 71 -6.74 -1.37 -2.21
N GLY A 72 -7.26 -0.25 -2.72
CA GLY A 72 -6.46 0.93 -3.06
C GLY A 72 -6.12 1.82 -1.87
N ASN A 73 -5.67 1.25 -0.75
CA ASN A 73 -5.40 1.96 0.51
C ASN A 73 -3.93 1.90 0.97
N LEU A 74 -2.99 1.65 0.06
CA LEU A 74 -1.57 1.84 0.35
C LEU A 74 -1.23 3.34 0.31
N PHE A 75 -0.81 3.89 1.44
CA PHE A 75 -0.28 5.24 1.53
C PHE A 75 1.25 5.18 1.62
N VAL A 76 1.91 6.15 0.99
CA VAL A 76 3.36 6.29 0.94
C VAL A 76 3.73 7.78 1.07
N SER A 77 4.85 8.09 1.73
CA SER A 77 5.41 9.44 1.63
C SER A 77 6.20 9.60 0.34
N THR A 78 6.32 10.84 -0.15
CA THR A 78 7.12 11.15 -1.35
C THR A 78 8.56 10.70 -1.20
N ARG A 79 9.12 10.77 0.01
CA ARG A 79 10.50 10.41 0.31
C ARG A 79 10.74 8.90 0.16
N GLU A 80 9.90 8.09 0.79
CA GLU A 80 10.01 6.64 0.74
C GLU A 80 9.68 6.10 -0.66
N PHE A 81 8.71 6.72 -1.34
CA PHE A 81 8.37 6.35 -2.71
C PHE A 81 9.50 6.69 -3.70
N ALA A 82 10.17 7.83 -3.54
CA ALA A 82 11.36 8.16 -4.33
C ALA A 82 12.51 7.16 -4.08
N TYR A 83 12.72 6.76 -2.83
CA TYR A 83 13.73 5.74 -2.50
C TYR A 83 13.38 4.37 -3.10
N TRP A 84 12.10 3.96 -3.04
CA TRP A 84 11.62 2.75 -3.71
C TRP A 84 11.89 2.77 -5.22
N GLY A 85 11.66 3.91 -5.88
CA GLY A 85 12.01 4.10 -7.29
C GLY A 85 13.52 3.96 -7.54
N TYR A 86 14.35 4.56 -6.69
CA TYR A 86 15.80 4.44 -6.77
C TYR A 86 16.29 2.98 -6.70
N LEU A 87 15.69 2.14 -5.85
CA LEU A 87 16.02 0.72 -5.75
C LEU A 87 15.78 -0.08 -7.04
N HIS A 88 14.88 0.39 -7.92
CA HIS A 88 14.55 -0.29 -9.18
C HIS A 88 15.31 0.29 -10.38
N LEU A 89 16.05 1.39 -10.19
CA LEU A 89 16.91 1.99 -11.21
C LEU A 89 18.35 1.45 -11.17
N LYS A 90 18.75 0.83 -10.06
CA LYS A 90 20.09 0.30 -9.79
C LYS A 90 20.06 -1.21 -9.74
#